data_AF-A0A352CB57-F1
#
_entry.id   AF-A0A352CB57-F1
#
_cell.length_a   1.000
_cell.length_b   1.000
_cell.length_c   1.000
_cell.angle_alpha   90.00
_cell.angle_beta   90.00
_cell.angle_gamma   90.00
#
_symmetry.space_group_name_H-M   'P 1'
#
loop_
_entity.id
_entity.type
_entity.pdbx_description
1 polymer ?
#
loop_
_entity_poly.entity_id
_entity_poly.type
_entity_poly.pdbx_seq_one_letter_code
_entity_poly.pdbx_strand_id
1 'polypeptide(L)'
;MAALKAFVSTGLALLMASAALAQSAPAPTTAPPADRGLVYLVDAERAQAIAAANAALNGLATIEARFFQIGWDGASSQGKVVMARPGKVRFAYDAPTKLLIVADGATVAIEDGALKTVDRAPLRSTPLWFVLKKEIDLGRDATITEVRREDGLLFITVQDRSGEAQGALTLVFDGAPLALTQWVVRDPQGYVTRVALSDVTALDKVDPRLFVVNDENDPTDRRR
;
A
#
# COMPACT_ATOMS: atom_id res chain seq x y z
N MET A 1 15.93 -13.51 6.76
CA MET A 1 15.04 -12.48 6.16
C MET A 1 14.64 -12.95 4.78
N ALA A 2 13.61 -13.82 4.72
CA ALA A 2 13.14 -14.48 3.50
C ALA A 2 11.64 -14.21 3.23
N ALA A 3 11.04 -13.28 3.97
CA ALA A 3 9.59 -13.13 4.12
C ALA A 3 8.88 -12.44 2.93
N LEU A 4 9.52 -12.35 1.76
CA LEU A 4 8.89 -11.78 0.56
C LEU A 4 9.40 -12.47 -0.72
N LYS A 5 9.54 -13.80 -0.70
CA LYS A 5 10.13 -14.55 -1.82
C LYS A 5 9.21 -15.50 -2.57
N ALA A 6 7.95 -15.66 -2.19
CA ALA A 6 7.11 -16.67 -2.82
C ALA A 6 5.99 -16.00 -3.62
N PHE A 7 6.08 -15.96 -4.95
CA PHE A 7 4.89 -16.14 -5.78
C PHE A 7 5.24 -16.92 -7.06
N VAL A 8 4.39 -17.91 -7.31
CA VAL A 8 4.57 -19.09 -8.15
C VAL A 8 3.77 -18.93 -9.43
N SER A 9 4.43 -19.24 -10.56
CA SER A 9 3.89 -19.42 -11.90
C SER A 9 2.55 -20.16 -11.98
N THR A 10 1.70 -19.76 -12.93
CA THR A 10 0.99 -20.55 -13.98
C THR A 10 -0.08 -19.60 -14.56
N GLY A 11 -0.44 -19.47 -15.84
CA GLY A 11 -0.04 -20.03 -17.12
C GLY A 11 -1.07 -19.54 -18.17
N LEU A 12 -0.66 -19.52 -19.43
CA LEU A 12 -1.45 -19.60 -20.68
C LEU A 12 -2.46 -18.50 -21.04
N ALA A 13 -2.17 -17.79 -22.15
CA ALA A 13 -3.19 -17.17 -22.99
C ALA A 13 -2.84 -17.40 -24.48
N LEU A 14 -3.79 -17.99 -25.20
CA LEU A 14 -3.83 -18.12 -26.65
C LEU A 14 -5.11 -17.41 -27.14
N LEU A 15 -5.13 -17.08 -28.44
CA LEU A 15 -6.24 -16.53 -29.26
C LEU A 15 -6.28 -15.00 -29.35
N MET A 16 -6.60 -14.36 -30.47
CA MET A 16 -6.62 -14.63 -31.92
C MET A 16 -7.07 -13.29 -32.52
N ALA A 17 -6.58 -12.95 -33.72
CA ALA A 17 -6.87 -11.70 -34.41
C ALA A 17 -8.34 -11.60 -34.89
N SER A 18 -8.86 -10.37 -34.94
CA SER A 18 -9.83 -9.94 -35.96
C SER A 18 -9.82 -8.41 -36.09
N ALA A 19 -9.51 -7.95 -37.30
CA ALA A 19 -9.54 -6.55 -37.70
C ALA A 19 -10.95 -6.19 -38.18
N ALA A 20 -11.51 -5.10 -37.67
CA ALA A 20 -12.72 -4.49 -38.20
C ALA A 20 -12.40 -3.04 -38.59
N LEU A 21 -12.62 -2.72 -39.87
CA LEU A 21 -12.55 -1.39 -40.46
C LEU A 21 -13.76 -0.56 -39.96
N ALA A 22 -13.51 0.49 -39.19
CA ALA A 22 -14.53 1.47 -38.82
C ALA A 22 -14.15 2.87 -39.34
N GLN A 23 -15.12 3.51 -39.98
CA GLN A 23 -15.03 4.76 -40.71
C GLN A 23 -14.76 5.97 -39.78
N SER A 24 -13.93 6.89 -40.26
CA SER A 24 -13.51 8.10 -39.56
C SER A 24 -14.62 9.16 -39.52
N ALA A 25 -15.17 9.44 -38.34
CA ALA A 25 -15.89 10.68 -38.05
C ALA A 25 -14.88 11.76 -37.59
N PRO A 26 -15.09 13.06 -37.92
CA PRO A 26 -14.21 14.12 -37.45
C PRO A 26 -14.40 14.30 -35.93
N ALA A 27 -13.31 14.13 -35.18
CA ALA A 27 -13.30 14.27 -33.73
C ALA A 27 -13.52 15.75 -33.32
N PRO A 28 -14.22 16.03 -32.20
CA PRO A 28 -14.22 17.35 -31.61
C PRO A 28 -12.78 17.76 -31.25
N THR A 29 -12.44 19.02 -31.48
CA THR A 29 -11.15 19.59 -31.07
C THR A 29 -11.08 19.62 -29.55
N THR A 30 -10.63 18.52 -28.96
CA THR A 30 -10.17 18.47 -27.58
C THR A 30 -8.94 19.36 -27.51
N ALA A 31 -8.97 20.39 -26.65
CA ALA A 31 -7.77 21.11 -26.27
C ALA A 31 -6.70 20.09 -25.85
N PRO A 32 -5.41 20.30 -26.18
CA PRO A 32 -4.35 19.40 -25.76
C PRO A 32 -4.46 19.18 -24.24
N PRO A 33 -4.39 17.94 -23.74
CA PRO A 33 -4.26 17.73 -22.30
C PRO A 33 -3.06 18.56 -21.86
N ALA A 34 -3.27 19.43 -20.87
CA ALA A 34 -2.17 20.14 -20.22
C ALA A 34 -1.10 19.09 -19.89
N ASP A 35 0.12 19.31 -20.35
CA ASP A 35 1.26 18.44 -20.11
C ASP A 35 1.45 18.33 -18.59
N ARG A 36 0.88 17.29 -17.97
CA ARG A 36 1.02 17.01 -16.54
C ARG A 36 2.28 16.19 -16.34
N GLY A 37 3.38 16.66 -16.93
CA GLY A 37 4.68 16.03 -16.85
C GLY A 37 5.17 15.89 -15.40
N LEU A 38 6.23 15.10 -15.24
CA LEU A 38 6.88 14.89 -13.96
C LEU A 38 7.54 16.19 -13.48
N VAL A 39 7.23 16.61 -12.26
CA VAL A 39 7.79 17.80 -11.58
C VAL A 39 8.26 17.43 -10.19
N TYR A 40 9.56 17.59 -9.92
CA TYR A 40 10.11 17.47 -8.55
C TYR A 40 9.83 18.75 -7.76
N LEU A 41 9.26 18.61 -6.57
CA LEU A 41 8.94 19.75 -5.70
C LEU A 41 10.15 20.11 -4.82
N VAL A 42 10.40 21.40 -4.67
CA VAL A 42 11.50 21.95 -3.86
C VAL A 42 11.01 23.01 -2.86
N ASP A 43 11.84 23.34 -1.88
CA ASP A 43 11.65 24.43 -0.92
C ASP A 43 10.24 24.52 -0.31
N ALA A 44 9.56 25.65 -0.51
CA ALA A 44 8.26 25.94 0.07
C ALA A 44 7.16 25.02 -0.47
N GLU A 45 7.17 24.69 -1.77
CA GLU A 45 6.19 23.79 -2.39
C GLU A 45 6.33 22.38 -1.83
N ARG A 46 7.57 21.92 -1.66
CA ARG A 46 7.87 20.64 -1.01
C ARG A 46 7.35 20.61 0.42
N ALA A 47 7.60 21.65 1.20
CA ALA A 47 7.13 21.74 2.59
C ALA A 47 5.59 21.72 2.68
N GLN A 48 4.91 22.46 1.81
CA GLN A 48 3.44 22.48 1.74
C GLN A 48 2.87 21.11 1.35
N ALA A 49 3.48 20.43 0.37
CA ALA A 49 3.04 19.10 -0.06
C ALA A 49 3.19 18.06 1.07
N ILE A 50 4.30 18.10 1.82
CA ILE A 50 4.52 17.22 2.97
C ILE A 50 3.50 17.50 4.09
N ALA A 51 3.22 18.78 4.39
CA ALA A 51 2.23 19.15 5.39
C ALA A 51 0.82 18.66 5.01
N ALA A 52 0.44 18.81 3.74
CA ALA A 52 -0.85 18.33 3.24
C ALA A 52 -0.94 16.79 3.27
N ALA A 53 0.15 16.09 2.93
CA ALA A 53 0.22 14.63 3.05
C ALA A 53 0.13 14.16 4.51
N ASN A 54 0.83 14.82 5.45
CA ASN A 54 0.69 14.55 6.88
C ASN A 54 -0.76 14.73 7.34
N ALA A 55 -1.43 15.80 6.92
CA ALA A 55 -2.84 16.03 7.26
C ALA A 55 -3.76 14.92 6.71
N ALA A 56 -3.58 14.56 5.42
CA ALA A 56 -4.33 13.48 4.78
C ALA A 56 -4.14 12.13 5.51
N LEU A 57 -2.89 11.77 5.81
CA LEU A 57 -2.58 10.54 6.53
C LEU A 57 -3.18 10.57 7.93
N ASN A 58 -3.01 11.63 8.71
CA ASN A 58 -3.54 11.71 10.07
C ASN A 58 -5.07 11.67 10.14
N GLY A 59 -5.78 12.02 9.05
CA GLY A 59 -7.24 11.84 8.93
C GLY A 59 -7.70 10.38 8.88
N LEU A 60 -6.82 9.44 8.53
CA LEU A 60 -7.16 8.01 8.34
C LEU A 60 -6.91 7.18 9.61
N ALA A 61 -7.55 7.50 10.72
CA ALA A 61 -7.31 6.81 12.00
C ALA A 61 -7.83 5.37 12.01
N THR A 62 -9.11 5.19 11.66
CA THR A 62 -9.76 3.88 11.56
C THR A 62 -10.54 3.84 10.26
N ILE A 63 -10.16 2.96 9.35
CA ILE A 63 -10.77 2.86 8.02
C ILE A 63 -11.02 1.42 7.62
N GLU A 64 -12.00 1.23 6.75
CA GLU A 64 -12.14 0.06 5.89
C GLU A 64 -12.01 0.51 4.44
N ALA A 65 -11.34 -0.29 3.61
CA ALA A 65 -11.21 -0.04 2.18
C ALA A 65 -11.08 -1.36 1.41
N ARG A 66 -11.31 -1.29 0.10
CA ARG A 66 -10.90 -2.33 -0.84
C ARG A 66 -9.48 -2.04 -1.30
N PHE A 67 -8.72 -3.09 -1.61
CA PHE A 67 -7.39 -2.93 -2.17
C PHE A 67 -7.22 -3.76 -3.44
N PHE A 68 -6.39 -3.24 -4.33
CA PHE A 68 -5.84 -3.97 -5.49
C PHE A 68 -4.32 -3.89 -5.43
N GLN A 69 -3.68 -5.05 -5.39
CA GLN A 69 -2.25 -5.21 -5.29
C GLN A 69 -1.69 -5.75 -6.60
N ILE A 70 -0.53 -5.22 -7.00
CA ILE A 70 0.33 -5.79 -8.02
C ILE A 70 1.67 -6.12 -7.36
N GLY A 71 2.04 -7.40 -7.36
CA GLY A 71 3.31 -7.91 -6.86
C GLY A 71 4.48 -7.61 -7.81
N TRP A 72 5.68 -7.94 -7.36
CA TRP A 72 6.91 -7.73 -8.11
C TRP A 72 7.03 -8.64 -9.35
N ASP A 73 6.34 -9.77 -9.32
CA ASP A 73 6.20 -10.76 -10.40
C ASP A 73 5.08 -10.41 -11.38
N GLY A 74 4.37 -9.29 -11.14
CA GLY A 74 3.20 -8.88 -11.91
C GLY A 74 1.91 -9.59 -11.51
N ALA A 75 1.93 -10.51 -10.54
CA ALA A 75 0.72 -11.13 -10.04
C ALA A 75 -0.19 -10.07 -9.40
N SER A 76 -1.48 -10.13 -9.73
CA SER A 76 -2.47 -9.24 -9.13
C SER A 76 -3.26 -9.96 -8.05
N SER A 77 -3.69 -9.20 -7.06
CA SER A 77 -4.49 -9.69 -5.95
C SER A 77 -5.39 -8.58 -5.44
N GLN A 78 -6.53 -8.92 -4.88
CA GLN A 78 -7.45 -7.95 -4.32
C GLN A 78 -8.01 -8.44 -3.01
N GLY A 79 -8.60 -7.53 -2.25
CA GLY A 79 -9.21 -7.89 -1.00
C GLY A 79 -9.71 -6.70 -0.23
N LYS A 80 -9.86 -6.91 1.08
CA LYS A 80 -10.31 -5.91 2.02
C LYS A 80 -9.19 -5.57 3.00
N VAL A 81 -8.99 -4.28 3.21
CA VAL A 81 -8.13 -3.76 4.27
C VAL A 81 -8.98 -3.12 5.36
N VAL A 82 -8.70 -3.48 6.60
CA VAL A 82 -9.20 -2.76 7.78
C VAL A 82 -7.99 -2.25 8.52
N MET A 83 -7.93 -0.95 8.78
CA MET A 83 -6.84 -0.29 9.49
C MET A 83 -7.38 0.38 10.74
N ALA A 84 -6.65 0.26 11.84
CA ALA A 84 -6.94 0.96 13.08
C ALA A 84 -5.64 1.38 13.74
N ARG A 85 -5.34 2.67 13.69
CA ARG A 85 -4.11 3.20 14.27
C ARG A 85 -4.24 3.35 15.79
N PRO A 86 -3.15 3.14 16.54
CA PRO A 86 -1.80 2.82 16.06
C PRO A 86 -1.56 1.32 15.80
N GLY A 87 -0.83 1.05 14.73
CA GLY A 87 -0.11 -0.19 14.49
C GLY A 87 -0.96 -1.39 14.05
N LYS A 88 -2.29 -1.24 13.95
CA LYS A 88 -3.17 -2.35 13.58
C LYS A 88 -3.64 -2.23 12.14
N VAL A 89 -3.52 -3.33 11.42
CA VAL A 89 -4.07 -3.48 10.08
C VAL A 89 -4.38 -4.93 9.79
N ARG A 90 -5.35 -5.18 8.93
CA ARG A 90 -5.74 -6.51 8.44
C ARG A 90 -5.96 -6.43 6.95
N PHE A 91 -5.13 -7.11 6.16
CA PHE A 91 -5.37 -7.38 4.74
C PHE A 91 -5.91 -8.79 4.60
N ALA A 92 -7.19 -8.89 4.26
CA ALA A 92 -7.83 -10.15 3.92
C ALA A 92 -7.96 -10.23 2.40
N TYR A 93 -7.28 -11.19 1.78
CA TYR A 93 -7.32 -11.39 0.34
C TYR A 93 -8.61 -12.12 -0.04
N ASP A 94 -9.16 -11.80 -1.21
CA ASP A 94 -10.32 -12.50 -1.75
C ASP A 94 -9.92 -13.89 -2.27
N ALA A 95 -10.89 -14.80 -2.32
CA ALA A 95 -10.72 -16.10 -2.95
C ALA A 95 -10.29 -15.96 -4.43
N PRO A 96 -9.46 -16.89 -4.96
CA PRO A 96 -9.00 -18.14 -4.34
C PRO A 96 -7.78 -17.98 -3.41
N THR A 97 -7.21 -16.78 -3.30
CA THR A 97 -6.02 -16.52 -2.49
C THR A 97 -6.35 -16.64 -1.00
N LYS A 98 -5.73 -17.60 -0.31
CA LYS A 98 -5.89 -17.83 1.13
C LYS A 98 -4.82 -17.10 1.94
N LEU A 99 -4.59 -15.83 1.64
CA LEU A 99 -3.57 -15.03 2.32
C LEU A 99 -4.25 -14.06 3.29
N LEU A 100 -3.67 -13.97 4.48
CA LEU A 100 -4.10 -13.03 5.51
C LEU A 100 -2.86 -12.35 6.11
N ILE A 101 -2.81 -11.02 6.04
CA ILE A 101 -1.74 -10.23 6.67
C ILE A 101 -2.37 -9.42 7.79
N VAL A 102 -1.84 -9.53 8.99
CA VAL A 102 -2.34 -8.83 10.17
C VAL A 102 -1.20 -8.19 10.94
N ALA A 103 -1.32 -6.91 11.24
CA ALA A 103 -0.49 -6.26 12.25
C ALA A 103 -1.31 -6.05 13.53
N ASP A 104 -0.73 -6.39 14.68
CA ASP A 104 -1.39 -6.29 15.99
C ASP A 104 -1.02 -5.02 16.78
N GLY A 105 -0.05 -4.25 16.28
CA GLY A 105 0.56 -3.10 16.95
C GLY A 105 2.07 -3.20 17.11
N ALA A 106 2.60 -4.43 17.16
CA ALA A 106 4.03 -4.70 17.37
C ALA A 106 4.59 -5.66 16.33
N THR A 107 3.80 -6.64 15.89
CA THR A 107 4.19 -7.71 14.98
C THR A 107 3.29 -7.71 13.76
N VAL A 108 3.84 -8.06 12.60
CA VAL A 108 3.09 -8.43 11.40
C VAL A 108 3.14 -9.95 11.29
N ALA A 109 1.96 -10.57 11.22
CA ALA A 109 1.76 -11.98 10.94
C ALA A 109 1.24 -12.13 9.50
N ILE A 110 1.81 -13.07 8.75
CA ILE A 110 1.41 -13.44 7.40
C ILE A 110 0.99 -14.90 7.45
N GLU A 111 -0.31 -15.15 7.38
CA GLU A 111 -0.90 -16.47 7.33
C GLU A 111 -1.16 -16.85 5.86
N ASP A 112 -0.51 -17.92 5.41
CA ASP A 112 -0.77 -18.55 4.12
C ASP A 112 -1.54 -19.86 4.36
N GLY A 113 -2.85 -19.83 4.11
CA GLY A 113 -3.74 -20.97 4.27
C GLY A 113 -3.58 -22.05 3.20
N ALA A 114 -2.88 -21.78 2.09
CA ALA A 114 -2.53 -22.79 1.09
C ALA A 114 -1.31 -23.60 1.54
N LEU A 115 -0.32 -22.94 2.14
CA LEU A 115 0.90 -23.56 2.67
C LEU A 115 0.79 -23.99 4.13
N LYS A 116 -0.26 -23.56 4.84
CA LYS A 116 -0.47 -23.77 6.28
C LYS A 116 0.68 -23.21 7.12
N THR A 117 1.14 -22.00 6.78
CA THR A 117 2.24 -21.33 7.48
C THR A 117 1.77 -20.01 8.07
N VAL A 118 2.39 -19.62 9.18
CA VAL A 118 2.22 -18.28 9.77
C VAL A 118 3.61 -17.69 10.04
N ASP A 119 4.02 -16.76 9.19
CA ASP A 119 5.30 -16.06 9.32
C ASP A 119 5.11 -14.77 10.12
N ARG A 120 6.08 -14.44 10.99
CA ARG A 120 6.04 -13.23 11.81
C ARG A 120 7.29 -12.39 11.66
N ALA A 121 7.10 -11.08 11.67
CA ALA A 121 8.18 -10.10 11.72
C ALA A 121 7.78 -8.90 12.59
N PRO A 122 8.74 -8.22 13.25
CA PRO A 122 8.44 -6.96 13.92
C PRO A 122 7.87 -5.94 12.92
N LEU A 123 6.76 -5.29 13.26
CA LEU A 123 6.12 -4.30 12.40
C LEU A 123 7.10 -3.16 12.03
N ARG A 124 7.90 -2.73 13.00
CA ARG A 124 8.91 -1.68 12.83
C ARG A 124 9.98 -2.02 11.78
N SER A 125 10.20 -3.30 11.48
CA SER A 125 11.13 -3.74 10.45
C SER A 125 10.52 -3.72 9.04
N THR A 126 9.27 -3.26 8.89
CA THR A 126 8.55 -3.23 7.60
C THR A 126 8.20 -1.80 7.20
N PRO A 127 8.36 -1.37 5.93
CA PRO A 127 7.97 -0.02 5.50
C PRO A 127 6.51 0.36 5.80
N LEU A 128 5.62 -0.62 6.00
CA LEU A 128 4.23 -0.39 6.41
C LEU A 128 4.10 0.37 7.75
N TRP A 129 5.12 0.34 8.61
CA TRP A 129 5.07 0.98 9.92
C TRP A 129 4.81 2.50 9.85
N PHE A 130 5.27 3.18 8.79
CA PHE A 130 5.11 4.63 8.63
C PHE A 130 3.65 5.08 8.57
N VAL A 131 2.79 4.30 7.91
CA VAL A 131 1.37 4.64 7.75
C VAL A 131 0.51 4.20 8.93
N LEU A 132 1.06 3.37 9.83
CA LEU A 132 0.35 2.84 10.99
C LEU A 132 0.68 3.56 12.30
N LYS A 133 1.54 4.58 12.30
CA LYS A 133 1.85 5.33 13.53
C LYS A 133 0.61 6.01 14.12
N LYS A 134 0.63 6.23 15.45
CA LYS A 134 -0.43 7.00 16.14
C LYS A 134 -0.60 8.40 15.53
N GLU A 135 0.54 9.04 15.28
CA GLU A 135 0.66 10.35 14.67
C GLU A 135 1.78 10.25 13.64
N ILE A 136 1.47 10.70 12.42
CA ILE A 136 2.38 10.60 11.29
C ILE A 136 2.97 11.97 11.02
N ASP A 137 4.30 12.06 11.10
CA ASP A 137 5.05 13.19 10.58
C ASP A 137 6.17 12.65 9.69
N LEU A 138 5.96 12.68 8.38
CA LEU A 138 6.93 12.17 7.41
C LEU A 138 8.28 12.89 7.47
N GLY A 139 8.32 14.16 7.89
CA GLY A 139 9.56 14.94 7.98
C GLY A 139 10.38 14.58 9.22
N ARG A 140 9.71 14.26 10.33
CA ARG A 140 10.36 13.81 11.57
C ARG A 140 10.72 12.33 11.53
N ASP A 141 9.80 11.51 11.04
CA ASP A 141 9.80 10.06 11.26
C ASP A 141 10.56 9.28 10.19
N ALA A 142 10.83 9.90 9.04
CA ALA A 142 11.47 9.26 7.91
C ALA A 142 12.49 10.17 7.23
N THR A 143 13.31 9.59 6.35
CA THR A 143 14.10 10.35 5.38
C THR A 143 13.29 10.44 4.09
N ILE A 144 12.81 11.64 3.77
CA ILE A 144 12.08 11.89 2.53
C ILE A 144 13.08 12.04 1.39
N THR A 145 13.14 11.04 0.51
CA THR A 145 14.09 11.00 -0.60
C THR A 145 13.55 11.67 -1.86
N GLU A 146 12.23 11.77 -1.99
CA GLU A 146 11.60 12.30 -3.20
C GLU A 146 10.24 12.91 -2.86
N VAL A 147 9.95 14.07 -3.46
CA VAL A 147 8.61 14.66 -3.50
C VAL A 147 8.39 15.15 -4.92
N ARG A 148 7.39 14.61 -5.61
CA ARG A 148 7.10 14.98 -6.99
C ARG A 148 5.62 14.97 -7.30
N ARG A 149 5.23 15.72 -8.33
CA ARG A 149 3.93 15.62 -8.98
C ARG A 149 4.09 15.00 -10.36
N GLU A 150 3.18 14.12 -10.72
CA GLU A 150 3.11 13.49 -12.04
C GLU A 150 1.64 13.19 -12.33
N ASP A 151 1.15 13.58 -13.50
CA ASP A 151 -0.24 13.39 -13.94
C ASP A 151 -1.31 14.00 -13.03
N GLY A 152 -0.91 14.93 -12.14
CA GLY A 152 -1.77 15.54 -11.13
C GLY A 152 -1.77 14.83 -9.78
N LEU A 153 -1.08 13.68 -9.68
CA LEU A 153 -0.89 12.95 -8.43
C LEU A 153 0.35 13.47 -7.69
N LEU A 154 0.30 13.44 -6.36
CA LEU A 154 1.46 13.74 -5.50
C LEU A 154 2.10 12.44 -5.04
N PHE A 155 3.40 12.29 -5.29
CA PHE A 155 4.22 11.17 -4.83
C PHE A 155 5.20 11.64 -3.77
N ILE A 156 5.25 10.93 -2.64
CA ILE A 156 6.23 11.15 -1.58
C ILE A 156 6.92 9.84 -1.28
N THR A 157 8.22 9.75 -1.58
CA THR A 157 9.04 8.59 -1.27
C THR A 157 9.79 8.81 0.03
N VAL A 158 9.66 7.85 0.95
CA VAL A 158 10.30 7.85 2.26
C VAL A 158 11.08 6.57 2.50
N GLN A 159 12.14 6.70 3.28
CA GLN A 159 12.96 5.59 3.79
C GLN A 159 13.12 5.73 5.30
N ASP A 160 13.39 4.62 5.97
CA ASP A 160 13.67 4.67 7.40
C ASP A 160 14.99 5.35 7.71
N ARG A 161 14.93 6.30 8.65
CA ARG A 161 16.09 7.04 9.11
C ARG A 161 16.96 6.17 10.03
N SER A 162 16.36 5.23 10.75
CA SER A 162 17.07 4.37 11.71
C SER A 162 17.78 3.18 11.05
N GLY A 163 17.31 2.77 9.87
CA GLY A 163 17.78 1.56 9.17
C GLY A 163 17.17 0.26 9.68
N GLU A 164 16.21 0.32 10.63
CA GLU A 164 15.47 -0.83 11.14
C GLU A 164 14.54 -1.41 10.06
N ALA A 165 13.84 -0.55 9.31
CA ALA A 165 13.08 -0.95 8.13
C ALA A 165 13.90 -0.68 6.86
N GLN A 166 14.25 -1.73 6.14
CA GLN A 166 14.95 -1.59 4.86
C GLN A 166 13.96 -1.40 3.70
N GLY A 167 14.41 -0.71 2.65
CA GLY A 167 13.60 -0.41 1.47
C GLY A 167 13.04 1.02 1.49
N ALA A 168 12.07 1.27 0.60
CA ALA A 168 11.42 2.56 0.43
C ALA A 168 9.90 2.41 0.33
N LEU A 169 9.18 3.41 0.83
CA LEU A 169 7.73 3.53 0.71
C LEU A 169 7.41 4.80 -0.09
N THR A 170 6.75 4.66 -1.23
CA THR A 170 6.18 5.80 -1.95
C THR A 170 4.69 5.87 -1.68
N LEU A 171 4.24 6.98 -1.12
CA LEU A 171 2.84 7.29 -0.90
C LEU A 171 2.33 8.14 -2.07
N VAL A 172 1.17 7.79 -2.59
CA VAL A 172 0.55 8.46 -3.74
C VAL A 172 -0.78 9.05 -3.29
N PHE A 173 -0.93 10.34 -3.52
CA PHE A 173 -2.11 11.11 -3.14
C PHE A 173 -2.77 11.74 -4.36
N ASP A 174 -4.09 11.86 -4.30
CA ASP A 174 -4.92 12.50 -5.31
C ASP A 174 -5.91 13.46 -4.67
N GLY A 175 -6.39 14.43 -5.45
CA GLY A 175 -7.46 15.35 -5.08
C GLY A 175 -7.05 16.57 -4.27
N ALA A 176 -8.04 17.44 -4.04
CA ALA A 176 -7.94 18.60 -3.16
C ALA A 176 -9.27 18.72 -2.38
N PRO A 177 -9.34 18.29 -1.10
CA PRO A 177 -8.23 17.88 -0.24
C PRO A 177 -7.55 16.57 -0.68
N LEU A 178 -6.27 16.42 -0.35
CA LEU A 178 -5.50 15.20 -0.68
C LEU A 178 -6.06 13.98 0.06
N ALA A 179 -6.20 12.89 -0.68
CA ALA A 179 -6.51 11.57 -0.15
C ALA A 179 -5.43 10.57 -0.57
N LEU A 180 -5.08 9.64 0.32
CA LEU A 180 -4.16 8.55 0.00
C LEU A 180 -4.87 7.53 -0.90
N THR A 181 -4.38 7.34 -2.11
CA THR A 181 -4.99 6.42 -3.10
C THR A 181 -4.14 5.18 -3.35
N GLN A 182 -2.82 5.28 -3.18
CA GLN A 182 -1.92 4.15 -3.39
C GLN A 182 -0.69 4.27 -2.49
N TRP A 183 -0.12 3.12 -2.14
CA TRP A 183 1.26 3.06 -1.69
C TRP A 183 2.05 2.03 -2.50
N VAL A 184 3.35 2.28 -2.61
CA VAL A 184 4.31 1.45 -3.33
C VAL A 184 5.45 1.11 -2.40
N VAL A 185 5.67 -0.17 -2.15
CA VAL A 185 6.78 -0.66 -1.34
C VAL A 185 7.86 -1.18 -2.27
N ARG A 186 9.08 -0.67 -2.11
CA ARG A 186 10.28 -1.21 -2.73
C ARG A 186 11.14 -1.85 -1.65
N ASP A 187 11.47 -3.11 -1.80
CA ASP A 187 12.35 -3.81 -0.84
C ASP A 187 13.85 -3.58 -1.16
N PRO A 188 14.77 -4.08 -0.30
CA PRO A 188 16.22 -3.92 -0.50
C PRO A 188 16.77 -4.62 -1.74
N GLN A 189 16.06 -5.64 -2.24
CA GLN A 189 16.41 -6.36 -3.46
C GLN A 189 15.90 -5.61 -4.71
N GLY A 190 15.12 -4.55 -4.52
CA GLY A 190 14.55 -3.73 -5.58
C GLY A 190 13.18 -4.21 -6.08
N TYR A 191 12.62 -5.27 -5.49
CA TYR A 191 11.28 -5.75 -5.81
C TYR A 191 10.23 -4.72 -5.40
N VAL A 192 9.25 -4.49 -6.28
CA VAL A 192 8.25 -3.44 -6.12
C VAL A 192 6.87 -4.06 -5.99
N THR A 193 6.18 -3.76 -4.88
CA THR A 193 4.77 -4.09 -4.68
C THR A 193 3.96 -2.80 -4.66
N ARG A 194 2.88 -2.74 -5.44
CA ARG A 194 1.95 -1.61 -5.49
C ARG A 194 0.63 -2.01 -4.89
N VAL A 195 0.03 -1.15 -4.07
CA VAL A 195 -1.30 -1.36 -3.50
C VAL A 195 -2.12 -0.09 -3.70
N ALA A 196 -3.16 -0.19 -4.52
CA ALA A 196 -4.17 0.85 -4.68
C ALA A 196 -5.32 0.60 -3.70
N LEU A 197 -5.92 1.67 -3.19
CA LEU A 197 -7.06 1.67 -2.29
C LEU A 197 -8.29 2.24 -2.99
N SER A 198 -9.44 1.61 -2.78
CA SER A 198 -10.75 2.13 -3.21
C SER A 198 -11.78 2.00 -2.09
N ASP A 199 -12.90 2.68 -2.24
CA ASP A 199 -14.06 2.57 -1.32
C ASP A 199 -13.68 2.85 0.15
N VAL A 200 -12.77 3.81 0.36
CA VAL A 200 -12.26 4.16 1.68
C VAL A 200 -13.36 4.78 2.53
N THR A 201 -13.67 4.12 3.64
CA THR A 201 -14.72 4.52 4.59
C THR A 201 -14.15 4.61 5.99
N ALA A 202 -14.41 5.71 6.70
CA ALA A 202 -14.04 5.85 8.10
C ALA A 202 -14.96 4.98 9.00
N LEU A 203 -14.38 4.38 10.04
CA LEU A 203 -15.13 3.59 11.02
C LEU A 203 -15.06 4.25 12.39
N ASP A 204 -16.20 4.31 13.08
CA ASP A 204 -16.25 4.81 14.47
C ASP A 204 -15.63 3.83 15.47
N LYS A 205 -15.84 2.52 15.22
CA LYS A 205 -15.37 1.41 16.05
C LYS A 205 -15.01 0.22 15.18
N VAL A 206 -14.06 -0.57 15.65
CA VAL A 206 -13.62 -1.81 15.02
C VAL A 206 -13.45 -2.88 16.09
N ASP A 207 -13.81 -4.13 15.80
CA ASP A 207 -13.59 -5.24 16.72
C ASP A 207 -12.07 -5.51 16.84
N PRO A 208 -11.47 -5.38 18.03
CA PRO A 208 -10.05 -5.64 18.23
C PRO A 208 -9.61 -7.06 17.84
N ARG A 209 -10.54 -8.03 17.83
CA ARG A 209 -10.26 -9.43 17.43
C ARG A 209 -9.89 -9.57 15.96
N LEU A 210 -10.23 -8.62 15.11
CA LEU A 210 -9.83 -8.62 13.70
C LEU A 210 -8.30 -8.56 13.51
N PHE A 211 -7.59 -8.02 14.51
CA PHE A 211 -6.15 -7.81 14.47
C PHE A 211 -5.35 -8.86 15.22
N VAL A 212 -5.93 -10.05 15.40
CA VAL A 212 -5.28 -11.20 16.03
C VAL A 212 -5.32 -12.36 15.05
N VAL A 213 -4.17 -12.97 14.81
CA VAL A 213 -4.05 -14.24 14.08
C VAL A 213 -4.01 -15.36 15.10
N ASN A 214 -4.87 -16.36 14.93
CA ASN A 214 -4.81 -17.56 15.76
C ASN A 214 -3.81 -18.51 15.09
N ASP A 215 -2.70 -18.74 15.76
CA ASP A 215 -1.71 -19.71 15.33
C ASP A 215 -1.62 -20.80 16.39
N GLU A 216 -2.12 -21.98 16.06
CA GLU A 216 -2.09 -23.11 16.99
C GLU A 216 -0.65 -23.52 17.36
N ASN A 217 0.36 -23.15 16.57
CA ASN A 217 1.75 -23.52 16.79
C ASN A 217 2.58 -22.44 17.51
N ASP A 218 1.98 -21.31 17.89
CA ASP A 218 2.69 -20.22 18.58
C ASP A 218 2.88 -20.54 20.08
N PRO A 219 4.11 -20.78 20.56
CA PRO A 219 4.36 -21.09 21.97
C PRO A 219 4.14 -19.89 22.90
N THR A 220 3.96 -18.69 22.35
CA THR A 220 3.72 -17.46 23.13
C THR A 220 2.24 -17.10 23.27
N ASP A 221 1.33 -17.84 22.61
CA ASP A 221 -0.11 -17.62 22.78
C ASP A 221 -0.56 -18.09 24.17
N ARG A 222 -0.79 -17.11 25.05
CA ARG A 222 -1.23 -17.32 26.44
C ARG A 222 -2.71 -17.74 26.57
N ARG A 223 -3.41 -17.99 25.46
CA ARG A 223 -4.81 -18.45 25.45
C ARG A 223 -4.98 -19.97 25.52
N ARG A 224 -3.88 -20.72 25.62
CA ARG A 224 -3.88 -22.16 25.95
C ARG A 224 -3.93 -22.41 27.46
#